data_AF-A0A843J7M1-F1
#
_entry.id   AF-A0A843J7M1-F1
#
_cell.length_a   1.000
_cell.length_b   1.000
_cell.length_c   1.000
_cell.angle_alpha   90.00
_cell.angle_beta   90.00
_cell.angle_gamma   90.00
#
_symmetry.space_group_name_H-M   'P 1'
#
loop_
_entity.id
_entity.type
_entity.pdbx_description
1 polymer ?
#
loop_
_entity_poly.entity_id
_entity_poly.type
_entity_poly.pdbx_seq_one_letter_code
_entity_poly.pdbx_strand_id
1 'polypeptide(L)'
;MKDALKIMLNGAYTNFKRILFAADRVTDMELRNAILTGTVEPDKKVDEEACIGCGGCANVCPTGAVTMKPLQNPVKLKEGWVKTEVPELDPLKCVVCYWCHDFCPIYSFFEEAGTIHPGNVGEINVDTSELLEEPIKISHDKISFIAQYLSDKSLLSENIVQEDEEIENVGVGLEKVSKIKDIQDNINEKYEKDVQRSSEGSSLPEESSNDEGGE
;
A
#
# COMPACT_ATOMS: atom_id res chain seq x y z
N MET A 1 -18.43 36.47 -36.13
CA MET A 1 -19.85 36.25 -35.72
C MET A 1 -20.24 34.77 -35.70
N LYS A 2 -19.97 34.00 -36.76
CA LYS A 2 -20.31 32.57 -36.80
C LYS A 2 -19.67 31.75 -35.65
N ASP A 3 -18.42 32.06 -35.31
CA ASP A 3 -17.73 31.36 -34.22
C ASP A 3 -18.31 31.68 -32.84
N ALA A 4 -18.68 32.95 -32.61
CA ALA A 4 -19.33 33.38 -31.37
C ALA A 4 -20.71 32.71 -31.20
N LEU A 5 -21.51 32.62 -32.27
CA LEU A 5 -22.80 31.92 -32.25
C LEU A 5 -22.63 30.42 -32.01
N LYS A 6 -21.61 29.80 -32.63
CA LYS A 6 -21.29 28.38 -32.43
C LYS A 6 -20.88 28.08 -30.99
N ILE A 7 -20.06 28.93 -30.38
CA ILE A 7 -19.68 28.82 -28.97
C ILE A 7 -20.91 28.93 -28.07
N MET A 8 -21.77 29.91 -28.32
CA MET A 8 -22.98 30.13 -27.53
C MET A 8 -23.96 28.95 -27.64
N LEU A 9 -24.20 28.43 -28.84
CA LEU A 9 -25.07 27.27 -29.08
C LEU A 9 -24.49 25.99 -28.45
N ASN A 10 -23.18 25.75 -28.57
CA ASN A 10 -22.53 24.63 -27.92
C ASN A 10 -22.63 24.73 -26.40
N GLY A 11 -22.36 25.91 -25.82
CA GLY A 11 -22.49 26.14 -24.38
C GLY A 11 -23.92 25.93 -23.87
N ALA A 12 -24.91 26.45 -24.60
CA ALA A 12 -26.32 26.24 -24.28
C ALA A 12 -26.70 24.77 -24.34
N TYR A 13 -26.30 24.05 -25.40
CA TYR A 13 -26.55 22.62 -25.56
C TYR A 13 -25.89 21.79 -24.44
N THR A 14 -24.64 22.07 -24.09
CA THR A 14 -23.93 21.38 -22.99
C THR A 14 -24.62 21.62 -21.65
N ASN A 15 -25.01 22.87 -21.33
CA ASN A 15 -25.76 23.16 -20.11
C ASN A 15 -27.14 22.50 -20.09
N PHE A 16 -27.84 22.47 -21.22
CA PHE A 16 -29.12 21.78 -21.32
C PHE A 16 -28.97 20.27 -21.06
N LYS A 17 -27.92 19.65 -21.62
CA LYS A 17 -27.58 18.26 -21.33
C LYS A 17 -27.26 18.01 -19.85
N ARG A 18 -26.53 18.91 -19.21
CA ARG A 18 -26.23 18.85 -17.77
C ARG A 18 -27.48 18.99 -16.90
N ILE A 19 -28.38 19.92 -17.22
CA ILE A 19 -29.56 20.20 -16.38
C ILE A 19 -30.62 19.11 -16.53
N LEU A 20 -30.96 18.72 -17.76
CA LEU A 20 -32.07 17.78 -17.99
C LEU A 20 -31.67 16.31 -17.89
N PHE A 21 -30.46 15.98 -18.34
CA PHE A 21 -29.99 14.58 -18.40
C PHE A 21 -28.87 14.29 -17.41
N ALA A 22 -28.41 15.30 -16.68
CA ALA A 22 -27.36 15.16 -15.68
C ALA A 22 -26.08 14.50 -16.24
N ALA A 23 -25.81 14.76 -17.52
CA ALA A 23 -24.80 14.08 -18.33
C ALA A 23 -23.34 14.29 -17.84
N ASP A 24 -23.10 15.29 -16.96
CA ASP A 24 -21.79 15.57 -16.37
C ASP A 24 -21.83 15.45 -14.83
N ARG A 25 -22.70 14.61 -14.26
CA ARG A 25 -22.57 14.25 -12.84
C ARG A 25 -21.29 13.45 -12.64
N VAL A 26 -20.32 14.05 -11.96
CA VAL A 26 -19.04 13.40 -11.59
C VAL A 26 -19.21 12.44 -10.41
N THR A 27 -20.29 12.62 -9.63
CA THR A 27 -20.66 11.68 -8.57
C THR A 27 -21.54 10.59 -9.16
N ASP A 28 -21.03 9.35 -9.12
CA ASP A 28 -21.78 8.14 -9.39
C ASP A 28 -23.11 8.16 -8.61
N MET A 29 -24.22 7.97 -9.32
CA MET A 29 -25.56 8.06 -8.73
C MET A 29 -25.87 6.88 -7.83
N GLU A 30 -25.27 5.73 -8.09
CA GLU A 30 -25.41 4.52 -7.28
C GLU A 30 -24.66 4.73 -5.96
N LEU A 31 -23.42 5.23 -6.01
CA LEU A 31 -22.65 5.61 -4.82
C LEU A 31 -23.38 6.69 -4.00
N ARG A 32 -23.93 7.71 -4.65
CA ARG A 32 -24.74 8.74 -3.98
C ARG A 32 -25.93 8.14 -3.26
N ASN A 33 -26.68 7.25 -3.93
CA ASN A 33 -27.82 6.59 -3.32
C ASN A 33 -27.35 5.72 -2.15
N ALA A 34 -26.27 4.95 -2.31
CA ALA A 34 -25.70 4.13 -1.25
C ALA A 34 -25.29 4.95 -0.02
N ILE A 35 -24.70 6.14 -0.22
CA ILE A 35 -24.40 7.08 0.88
C ILE A 35 -25.69 7.55 1.56
N LEU A 36 -26.71 7.92 0.79
CA LEU A 36 -27.99 8.41 1.33
C LEU A 36 -28.78 7.32 2.08
N THR A 37 -28.69 6.07 1.64
CA THR A 37 -29.36 4.92 2.27
C THR A 37 -28.50 4.25 3.33
N GLY A 38 -27.25 4.68 3.51
CA GLY A 38 -26.29 4.05 4.42
C GLY A 38 -25.89 2.64 4.02
N THR A 39 -26.02 2.29 2.74
CA THR A 39 -25.68 0.96 2.18
C THR A 39 -24.34 0.97 1.46
N VAL A 40 -23.40 1.83 1.90
CA VAL A 40 -22.05 1.87 1.33
C VAL A 40 -21.29 0.64 1.80
N GLU A 41 -20.90 -0.21 0.86
CA GLU A 41 -19.99 -1.32 1.13
C GLU A 41 -18.55 -0.83 0.96
N PRO A 42 -17.65 -1.04 1.94
CA PRO A 42 -16.26 -0.67 1.81
C PRO A 42 -15.55 -1.61 0.82
N ASP A 43 -14.84 -1.04 -0.13
CA ASP A 43 -14.03 -1.82 -1.08
C ASP A 43 -12.97 -2.64 -0.35
N LYS A 44 -12.73 -3.86 -0.85
CA LYS A 44 -11.60 -4.69 -0.42
C LYS A 44 -10.29 -3.93 -0.65
N LYS A 45 -9.43 -3.91 0.37
CA LYS A 45 -8.13 -3.21 0.30
C LYS A 45 -7.00 -4.07 -0.24
N VAL A 46 -7.22 -5.37 -0.31
CA VAL A 46 -6.25 -6.36 -0.74
C VAL A 46 -6.94 -7.31 -1.69
N ASP A 47 -6.31 -7.55 -2.83
CA ASP A 47 -6.65 -8.61 -3.74
C ASP A 47 -5.88 -9.87 -3.33
N GLU A 48 -6.55 -10.75 -2.59
CA GLU A 48 -5.95 -11.98 -2.08
C GLU A 48 -5.57 -12.96 -3.19
N GLU A 49 -6.20 -12.89 -4.37
CA GLU A 49 -5.96 -13.79 -5.49
C GLU A 49 -4.67 -13.39 -6.20
N ALA A 50 -4.57 -12.12 -6.58
CA ALA A 50 -3.39 -11.56 -7.25
C ALA A 50 -2.18 -11.40 -6.30
N CYS A 51 -2.39 -11.31 -4.99
CA CYS A 51 -1.30 -11.21 -4.02
C CYS A 51 -0.42 -12.47 -4.03
N ILE A 52 0.90 -12.27 -4.05
CA ILE A 52 1.90 -13.36 -4.02
C ILE A 52 2.45 -13.67 -2.62
N GLY A 53 2.02 -12.94 -1.59
CA GLY A 53 2.45 -13.18 -0.20
C GLY A 53 3.89 -12.78 0.14
N CYS A 54 4.54 -11.92 -0.65
CA CYS A 54 5.96 -11.56 -0.46
C CYS A 54 6.29 -10.71 0.78
N GLY A 55 5.28 -10.17 1.48
CA GLY A 55 5.44 -9.36 2.69
C GLY A 55 6.05 -7.95 2.52
N GLY A 56 6.44 -7.54 1.31
CA GLY A 56 7.13 -6.26 1.08
C GLY A 56 6.32 -5.02 1.53
N CYS A 57 4.99 -5.08 1.39
CA CYS A 57 4.09 -4.02 1.85
C CYS A 57 4.08 -3.83 3.37
N ALA A 58 4.23 -4.90 4.15
CA ALA A 58 4.34 -4.83 5.60
C ALA A 58 5.68 -4.22 6.02
N ASN A 59 6.78 -4.64 5.37
CA ASN A 59 8.13 -4.16 5.68
C ASN A 59 8.31 -2.67 5.38
N VAL A 60 7.76 -2.20 4.26
CA VAL A 60 7.93 -0.80 3.84
C VAL A 60 7.00 0.15 4.58
N CYS A 61 5.93 -0.34 5.24
CA CYS A 61 4.93 0.54 5.83
C CYS A 61 5.50 1.37 7.00
N PRO A 62 5.59 2.71 6.87
CA PRO A 62 6.26 3.54 7.88
C PRO A 62 5.47 3.65 9.20
N THR A 63 4.17 3.37 9.16
CA THR A 63 3.28 3.43 10.33
C THR A 63 2.90 2.06 10.87
N GLY A 64 3.40 0.97 10.27
CA GLY A 64 3.01 -0.39 10.64
C GLY A 64 1.50 -0.66 10.45
N ALA A 65 0.87 0.01 9.47
CA ALA A 65 -0.54 -0.17 9.15
C ALA A 65 -0.84 -1.48 8.40
N VAL A 66 0.18 -2.17 7.89
CA VAL A 66 0.03 -3.42 7.15
C VAL A 66 0.63 -4.57 7.96
N THR A 67 -0.17 -5.62 8.18
CA THR A 67 0.26 -6.85 8.86
C THR A 67 0.01 -8.07 7.97
N MET A 68 0.90 -9.06 7.98
CA MET A 68 0.68 -10.32 7.26
C MET A 68 -0.17 -11.27 8.11
N LYS A 69 -1.23 -11.82 7.50
CA LYS A 69 -2.12 -12.80 8.11
C LYS A 69 -1.95 -14.17 7.46
N PRO A 70 -1.88 -15.24 8.26
CA PRO A 70 -1.80 -16.59 7.72
C PRO A 70 -3.08 -16.99 7.00
N LEU A 71 -2.92 -17.61 5.84
CA LEU A 71 -3.99 -18.26 5.10
C LEU A 71 -4.34 -19.60 5.76
N GLN A 72 -5.63 -19.93 5.76
CA GLN A 72 -6.08 -21.25 6.24
C GLN A 72 -5.52 -22.39 5.38
N ASN A 73 -5.43 -22.15 4.06
CA ASN A 73 -4.91 -23.09 3.08
C ASN A 73 -3.81 -22.41 2.27
N PRO A 74 -2.54 -22.86 2.38
CA PRO A 74 -1.47 -22.35 1.53
C PRO A 74 -1.75 -22.61 0.05
N VAL A 75 -1.41 -21.64 -0.80
CA VAL A 75 -1.62 -21.71 -2.25
C VAL A 75 -0.26 -21.77 -2.95
N LYS A 76 -0.02 -22.82 -3.73
CA LYS A 76 1.20 -22.93 -4.55
C LYS A 76 1.02 -22.07 -5.80
N LEU A 77 1.92 -21.10 -6.00
CA LEU A 77 1.87 -20.20 -7.17
C LEU A 77 2.82 -20.69 -8.27
N LYS A 78 4.05 -21.06 -7.89
CA LYS A 78 5.04 -21.67 -8.79
C LYS A 78 5.87 -22.73 -8.08
N GLU A 79 6.76 -23.41 -8.80
CA GLU A 79 7.74 -24.27 -8.17
C GLU A 79 8.64 -23.46 -7.21
N GLY A 80 8.78 -23.92 -5.97
CA GLY A 80 9.51 -23.19 -4.93
C GLY A 80 8.78 -22.01 -4.27
N TRP A 81 7.59 -21.61 -4.75
CA TRP A 81 6.83 -20.49 -4.17
C TRP A 81 5.44 -20.91 -3.70
N VAL A 82 5.23 -20.82 -2.39
CA VAL A 82 3.96 -21.11 -1.73
C VAL A 82 3.50 -19.90 -0.94
N LYS A 83 2.35 -19.35 -1.32
CA LYS A 83 1.68 -18.28 -0.59
C LYS A 83 1.06 -18.84 0.69
N THR A 84 1.63 -18.44 1.82
CA THR A 84 1.17 -18.84 3.17
C THR A 84 0.45 -17.71 3.90
N GLU A 85 0.70 -16.46 3.53
CA GLU A 85 0.16 -15.28 4.19
C GLU A 85 -0.30 -14.23 3.17
N VAL A 86 -1.29 -13.42 3.56
CA VAL A 86 -1.80 -12.26 2.81
C VAL A 86 -1.83 -11.03 3.70
N PRO A 87 -1.64 -9.82 3.17
CA PRO A 87 -1.62 -8.63 4.01
C PRO A 87 -3.03 -8.22 4.44
N GLU A 88 -3.11 -7.56 5.60
CA GLU A 88 -4.28 -6.83 6.09
C GLU A 88 -3.88 -5.39 6.38
N LEU A 89 -4.72 -4.45 5.95
CA LEU A 89 -4.50 -3.01 6.13
C LEU A 89 -5.41 -2.45 7.23
N ASP A 90 -4.81 -1.83 8.25
CA ASP A 90 -5.50 -1.02 9.25
C ASP A 90 -5.69 0.41 8.73
N PRO A 91 -6.93 0.84 8.40
CA PRO A 91 -7.19 2.16 7.86
C PRO A 91 -6.97 3.30 8.86
N LEU A 92 -6.96 3.02 10.17
CA LEU A 92 -6.74 4.05 11.19
C LEU A 92 -5.26 4.41 11.36
N LYS A 93 -4.36 3.47 11.06
CA LYS A 93 -2.91 3.68 11.06
C LYS A 93 -2.37 4.11 9.70
N CYS A 94 -3.14 3.88 8.63
CA CYS A 94 -2.72 4.19 7.28
C CYS A 94 -2.71 5.70 7.03
N VAL A 95 -1.56 6.23 6.62
CA VAL A 95 -1.40 7.65 6.22
C VAL A 95 -1.50 7.86 4.70
N VAL A 96 -1.89 6.82 3.95
CA VAL A 96 -2.13 6.86 2.50
C VAL A 96 -0.91 7.39 1.71
N CYS A 97 0.27 6.86 2.03
CA CYS A 97 1.53 7.23 1.37
C CYS A 97 1.88 6.40 0.12
N TYR A 98 1.13 5.33 -0.15
CA TYR A 98 1.25 4.43 -1.31
C TYR A 98 2.53 3.58 -1.42
N TRP A 99 3.39 3.55 -0.42
CA TRP A 99 4.58 2.68 -0.48
C TRP A 99 4.25 1.19 -0.58
N CYS A 100 3.15 0.73 0.03
CA CYS A 100 2.71 -0.66 -0.12
C CYS A 100 2.40 -1.04 -1.58
N HIS A 101 1.95 -0.07 -2.38
CA HIS A 101 1.67 -0.24 -3.81
C HIS A 101 2.97 -0.19 -4.62
N ASP A 102 3.80 0.85 -4.40
CA ASP A 102 5.02 1.08 -5.19
C ASP A 102 6.08 -0.01 -5.04
N PHE A 103 6.10 -0.68 -3.88
CA PHE A 103 7.00 -1.81 -3.58
C PHE A 103 6.32 -3.17 -3.75
N CYS A 104 5.09 -3.23 -4.27
CA CYS A 104 4.47 -4.49 -4.65
C CYS A 104 5.21 -5.06 -5.87
N PRO A 105 5.71 -6.30 -5.86
CA PRO A 105 6.37 -6.90 -7.03
C PRO A 105 5.46 -6.97 -8.26
N ILE A 106 4.15 -7.22 -8.05
CA ILE A 106 3.14 -7.25 -9.12
C ILE A 106 3.14 -5.92 -9.88
N TYR A 107 3.17 -4.81 -9.15
CA TYR A 107 3.24 -3.48 -9.76
C TYR A 107 4.64 -3.12 -10.27
N SER A 108 5.68 -3.32 -9.45
CA SER A 108 7.01 -2.77 -9.71
C SER A 108 7.86 -3.59 -10.70
N PHE A 109 7.60 -4.90 -10.83
CA PHE A 109 8.33 -5.78 -11.74
C PHE A 109 7.53 -6.11 -13.00
N PHE A 110 6.21 -6.28 -12.87
CA PHE A 110 5.35 -6.73 -13.96
C PHE A 110 4.44 -5.63 -14.51
N GLU A 111 4.47 -4.42 -13.94
CA GLU A 111 3.66 -3.26 -14.37
C GLU A 111 2.14 -3.50 -14.32
N GLU A 112 1.69 -4.48 -13.53
CA GLU A 112 0.29 -4.79 -13.30
C GLU A 112 -0.29 -4.00 -12.11
N ALA A 113 -1.61 -4.02 -11.94
CA ALA A 113 -2.23 -3.34 -10.81
C ALA A 113 -1.77 -3.91 -9.46
N GLY A 114 -1.36 -3.03 -8.53
CA GLY A 114 -0.89 -3.42 -7.20
C GLY A 114 -1.95 -4.17 -6.39
N THR A 115 -1.52 -5.22 -5.68
CA THR A 115 -2.42 -6.16 -4.99
C THR A 115 -2.82 -5.74 -3.59
N ILE A 116 -2.15 -4.73 -3.06
CA ILE A 116 -2.48 -4.09 -1.78
C ILE A 116 -2.56 -2.60 -2.02
N HIS A 117 -3.75 -2.08 -1.72
CA HIS A 117 -4.21 -0.81 -2.24
C HIS A 117 -4.28 -0.87 -3.78
N PRO A 118 -5.49 -0.76 -4.35
CA PRO A 118 -6.20 0.50 -4.18
C PRO A 118 -7.73 0.43 -4.16
N GLY A 119 -8.36 1.47 -3.62
CA GLY A 119 -9.74 1.76 -4.03
C GLY A 119 -9.78 1.96 -5.55
N ASN A 120 -10.60 1.18 -6.24
CA ASN A 120 -11.09 1.28 -7.63
C ASN A 120 -10.20 1.93 -8.72
N VAL A 121 -8.85 1.88 -8.65
CA VAL A 121 -8.01 2.23 -9.81
C VAL A 121 -7.66 0.96 -10.59
N GLY A 122 -8.55 0.60 -11.50
CA GLY A 122 -8.41 -0.55 -12.38
C GLY A 122 -9.03 -1.84 -11.84
N GLU A 123 -9.33 -2.76 -12.76
CA GLU A 123 -9.71 -4.13 -12.43
C GLU A 123 -8.43 -4.97 -12.41
N ILE A 124 -8.20 -5.71 -11.33
CA ILE A 124 -7.08 -6.65 -11.22
C ILE A 124 -7.57 -7.97 -11.80
N ASN A 125 -7.07 -8.33 -12.98
CA ASN A 125 -7.37 -9.61 -13.63
C ASN A 125 -6.05 -10.25 -14.05
N VAL A 126 -5.33 -10.78 -13.07
CA VAL A 126 -3.97 -11.29 -13.24
C VAL A 126 -3.90 -12.73 -12.75
N ASP A 127 -3.48 -13.66 -13.62
CA ASP A 127 -3.06 -15.00 -13.17
C ASP A 127 -1.63 -14.93 -12.65
N THR A 128 -1.50 -15.01 -11.33
CA THR A 128 -0.20 -14.97 -10.64
C THR A 128 0.75 -16.08 -11.05
N SER A 129 0.24 -17.24 -11.48
CA SER A 129 1.07 -18.39 -11.82
C SER A 129 1.80 -18.14 -13.14
N GLU A 130 1.08 -17.62 -14.13
CA GLU A 130 1.62 -17.23 -15.44
C GLU A 130 2.53 -16.01 -15.30
N LEU A 131 2.11 -14.99 -14.52
CA LEU A 131 2.87 -13.76 -14.35
C LEU A 131 4.27 -14.01 -13.76
N LEU A 132 4.38 -14.92 -12.79
CA LEU A 132 5.66 -15.23 -12.15
C LEU A 132 6.66 -15.97 -13.06
N GLU A 133 6.19 -16.55 -14.17
CA GLU A 133 7.04 -17.18 -15.19
C GLU A 133 7.62 -16.15 -16.17
N GLU A 134 7.08 -14.93 -16.21
CA GLU A 134 7.55 -13.89 -17.13
C GLU A 134 8.91 -13.29 -16.72
N PRO A 135 9.78 -12.96 -17.70
CA PRO A 135 11.06 -12.31 -17.42
C PRO A 135 10.86 -10.88 -16.92
N ILE A 136 11.64 -10.50 -15.89
CA ILE A 136 11.55 -9.19 -15.26
C ILE A 136 12.22 -8.13 -16.15
N LYS A 137 11.47 -7.14 -16.62
CA LYS A 137 11.92 -6.10 -17.57
C LYS A 137 12.35 -4.80 -16.88
N ILE A 138 13.17 -4.86 -15.84
CA ILE A 138 13.66 -3.65 -15.12
C ILE A 138 15.17 -3.66 -14.94
N SER A 139 15.76 -2.46 -14.73
CA SER A 139 17.20 -2.31 -14.55
C SER A 139 17.70 -2.98 -13.26
N HIS A 140 18.95 -3.45 -13.27
CA HIS A 140 19.55 -4.17 -12.14
C HIS A 140 19.60 -3.34 -10.85
N ASP A 141 19.83 -2.03 -10.96
CA ASP A 141 19.80 -1.09 -9.82
C ASP A 141 18.41 -1.03 -9.16
N LYS A 142 17.36 -1.00 -9.99
CA LYS A 142 15.97 -0.92 -9.51
C LYS A 142 15.55 -2.24 -8.85
N ILE A 143 15.96 -3.37 -9.42
CA ILE A 143 15.79 -4.70 -8.82
C ILE A 143 16.47 -4.72 -7.46
N SER A 144 17.74 -4.33 -7.40
CA SER A 144 18.56 -4.35 -6.19
C SER A 144 18.01 -3.44 -5.10
N PHE A 145 17.36 -2.34 -5.45
CA PHE A 145 16.70 -1.46 -4.49
C PHE A 145 15.43 -2.09 -3.92
N ILE A 146 14.53 -2.59 -4.79
CA ILE A 146 13.25 -3.18 -4.35
C ILE A 146 13.49 -4.47 -3.55
N ALA A 147 14.47 -5.28 -3.95
CA ALA A 147 14.91 -6.49 -3.26
C ALA A 147 15.26 -6.31 -1.78
N GLN A 148 15.61 -5.09 -1.36
CA GLN A 148 15.95 -4.77 0.04
C GLN A 148 14.73 -4.82 0.94
N TYR A 149 13.55 -4.62 0.36
CA TYR A 149 12.28 -4.50 1.07
C TYR A 149 11.43 -5.78 0.99
N LEU A 150 11.81 -6.74 0.14
CA LEU A 150 11.13 -8.03 0.04
C LEU A 150 11.46 -8.93 1.24
N SER A 151 10.45 -9.52 1.86
CA SER A 151 10.66 -10.53 2.92
C SER A 151 11.24 -11.82 2.35
N ASP A 152 10.80 -12.19 1.13
CA ASP A 152 11.26 -13.37 0.41
C ASP A 152 11.95 -12.95 -0.91
N LYS A 153 13.22 -13.33 -1.04
CA LYS A 153 14.09 -12.98 -2.18
C LYS A 153 14.03 -14.01 -3.32
N SER A 154 13.24 -15.08 -3.17
CA SER A 154 13.14 -16.16 -4.16
C SER A 154 12.52 -15.70 -5.49
N LEU A 155 11.93 -14.49 -5.55
CA LEU A 155 11.49 -13.86 -6.80
C LEU A 155 12.66 -13.47 -7.71
N LEU A 156 13.85 -13.30 -7.16
CA LEU A 156 15.00 -12.71 -7.85
C LEU A 156 15.95 -13.76 -8.42
N SER A 157 15.89 -15.01 -7.94
CA SER A 157 16.88 -16.04 -8.29
C SER A 157 16.71 -16.64 -9.69
N GLU A 158 15.58 -16.43 -10.35
CA GLU A 158 15.27 -17.14 -11.62
C GLU A 158 15.09 -16.19 -12.82
N ASN A 159 14.53 -14.99 -12.65
CA ASN A 159 14.08 -14.16 -13.79
C ASN A 159 15.03 -13.01 -14.19
N ILE A 160 16.27 -12.97 -13.67
CA ILE A 160 17.26 -11.88 -13.93
C ILE A 160 18.16 -12.19 -15.15
N VAL A 161 18.15 -13.41 -15.68
CA VAL A 161 19.14 -13.83 -16.69
C VAL A 161 18.66 -13.56 -18.11
N GLN A 162 19.13 -12.45 -18.68
CA GLN A 162 19.46 -12.17 -20.11
C GLN A 162 19.60 -10.63 -20.23
N GLU A 163 20.75 -9.97 -20.37
CA GLU A 163 22.02 -10.25 -21.04
C GLU A 163 23.17 -9.52 -20.29
N ASP A 164 24.35 -10.15 -20.26
CA ASP A 164 25.69 -9.56 -20.13
C ASP A 164 25.95 -8.44 -19.10
N GLU A 165 26.17 -8.81 -17.83
CA GLU A 165 27.26 -8.28 -16.99
C GLU A 165 27.34 -9.11 -15.70
N GLU A 166 28.54 -9.60 -15.35
CA GLU A 166 28.79 -10.26 -14.06
C GLU A 166 28.31 -9.35 -12.93
N ILE A 167 27.47 -9.87 -12.03
CA ILE A 167 26.98 -9.14 -10.86
C ILE A 167 28.17 -8.84 -9.93
N GLU A 168 28.91 -7.78 -10.20
CA GLU A 168 29.84 -7.21 -9.24
C GLU A 168 29.05 -6.49 -8.15
N ASN A 169 29.12 -7.06 -6.95
CA ASN A 169 28.86 -6.41 -5.67
C ASN A 169 27.39 -6.14 -5.26
N VAL A 170 26.61 -7.22 -5.12
CA VAL A 170 25.45 -7.27 -4.18
C VAL A 170 25.86 -6.83 -2.75
N GLY A 171 27.14 -6.98 -2.38
CA GLY A 171 27.68 -6.61 -1.07
C GLY A 171 27.57 -5.12 -0.72
N VAL A 172 27.71 -4.21 -1.70
CA VAL A 172 27.70 -2.75 -1.43
C VAL A 172 26.28 -2.26 -1.14
N GLY A 173 25.26 -2.86 -1.77
CA GLY A 173 23.85 -2.61 -1.45
C GLY A 173 23.48 -3.13 -0.06
N LEU A 174 23.87 -4.35 0.27
CA LEU A 174 23.63 -4.95 1.59
C LEU A 174 24.25 -4.16 2.74
N GLU A 175 25.46 -3.60 2.54
CA GLU A 175 26.12 -2.78 3.55
C GLU A 175 25.38 -1.46 3.80
N LYS A 176 24.81 -0.83 2.77
CA LYS A 176 23.96 0.37 2.91
C LYS A 176 22.63 0.04 3.59
N VAL A 177 22.01 -1.09 3.26
CA VAL A 177 20.77 -1.58 3.89
C VAL A 177 20.97 -1.86 5.37
N SER A 178 22.09 -2.50 5.74
CA SER A 178 22.40 -2.77 7.15
C SER A 178 22.50 -1.47 7.96
N LYS A 179 23.17 -0.45 7.42
CA LYS A 179 23.25 0.89 8.05
C LYS A 179 21.88 1.58 8.15
N ILE A 180 21.01 1.44 7.15
CA ILE A 180 19.65 1.99 7.20
C ILE A 180 18.83 1.29 8.27
N LYS A 181 18.90 -0.05 8.35
CA LYS A 181 18.23 -0.84 9.38
C LYS A 181 18.69 -0.44 10.78
N ASP A 182 20.01 -0.31 10.98
CA ASP A 182 20.58 0.16 12.25
C ASP A 182 20.05 1.56 12.62
N ILE A 183 19.95 2.47 11.65
CA ILE A 183 19.38 3.81 11.88
C ILE A 183 17.90 3.72 12.27
N GLN A 184 17.13 2.87 11.60
CA GLN A 184 15.69 2.73 11.83
C GLN A 184 15.41 2.11 13.20
N ASP A 185 16.18 1.09 13.60
CA ASP A 185 16.10 0.46 14.91
C ASP A 185 16.45 1.46 16.02
N ASN A 186 17.47 2.29 15.82
CA ASN A 186 17.83 3.37 16.75
C ASN A 186 16.74 4.45 16.87
N ILE A 187 16.07 4.81 15.76
CA ILE A 187 14.95 5.76 15.77
C ILE A 187 13.78 5.18 16.56
N ASN A 188 13.45 3.90 16.33
CA ASN A 188 12.38 3.21 17.02
C ASN A 188 12.64 3.11 18.52
N GLU A 189 13.85 2.72 18.94
CA GLU A 189 14.22 2.64 20.36
C GLU A 189 14.16 4.02 21.04
N LYS A 190 14.57 5.08 20.32
CA LYS A 190 14.45 6.45 20.83
C LYS A 190 12.99 6.85 21.00
N TYR A 191 12.15 6.56 20.02
CA TYR A 191 10.72 6.85 20.08
C TYR A 191 10.05 6.12 21.26
N GLU A 192 10.36 4.84 21.48
CA GLU A 192 9.84 4.08 22.63
C GLU A 192 10.26 4.68 23.98
N LYS A 193 11.52 5.11 24.11
CA LYS A 193 12.01 5.81 25.31
C LYS A 193 11.33 7.16 25.53
N ASP A 194 11.11 7.93 24.47
CA ASP A 194 10.42 9.22 24.55
C ASP A 194 8.94 9.02 24.95
N VAL A 195 8.29 7.96 24.46
CA VAL A 195 6.93 7.57 24.87
C VAL A 195 6.90 7.17 26.34
N GLN A 196 7.81 6.31 26.81
CA GLN A 196 7.87 5.90 28.23
C GLN A 196 8.10 7.10 29.17
N ARG A 197 8.99 8.02 28.79
CA ARG A 197 9.26 9.24 29.56
C ARG A 197 8.05 10.17 29.63
N SER A 198 7.23 10.20 28.58
CA SER A 198 6.00 10.97 28.56
C SER A 198 4.89 10.37 29.45
N SER A 199 4.86 9.03 29.61
CA SER A 199 3.90 8.36 30.49
C SER A 199 4.24 8.45 31.99
N GLU A 200 5.52 8.60 32.35
CA GLU A 200 5.94 8.77 33.75
C GLU A 200 5.79 10.22 34.24
N GLY A 201 5.77 11.20 33.34
CA GLY A 201 5.66 12.62 33.65
C GLY A 201 4.25 13.15 33.93
N SER A 202 3.20 12.31 33.83
CA SER A 202 1.80 12.75 33.95
C SER A 202 1.12 12.43 35.29
N SER A 203 1.88 12.21 36.38
CA SER A 203 1.28 12.16 37.72
C SER A 203 1.00 13.59 38.23
N LEU A 204 -0.26 14.01 38.11
CA LEU A 204 -0.77 15.22 38.77
C LEU A 204 -0.72 15.00 40.30
N PRO A 205 -0.32 15.99 41.11
CA PRO A 205 -0.37 15.86 42.56
C PRO A 205 -1.83 15.87 43.03
N GLU A 206 -2.25 14.82 43.74
CA GLU A 206 -3.52 14.80 44.47
C GLU A 206 -3.44 15.81 45.64
N GLU A 207 -4.18 16.92 45.55
CA GLU A 207 -4.44 17.77 46.71
C GLU A 207 -5.41 17.05 47.65
N SER A 208 -4.89 16.48 48.73
CA SER A 208 -5.69 15.93 49.83
C SER A 208 -6.30 17.08 50.65
N SER A 209 -7.61 17.25 50.55
CA SER A 209 -8.40 18.07 51.45
C SER A 209 -8.41 17.45 52.85
N ASN A 210 -7.74 18.09 53.82
CA ASN A 210 -7.89 17.75 55.23
C ASN A 210 -9.21 18.35 55.75
N ASP A 211 -10.21 17.48 55.88
CA ASP A 211 -11.42 17.71 56.66
C ASP A 211 -11.16 17.17 58.09
N GLU A 212 -10.77 18.05 59.00
CA GLU A 212 -10.70 17.75 60.44
C GLU A 212 -11.98 18.27 61.10
N GLY A 213 -12.93 17.36 61.34
CA GLY A 213 -14.09 17.55 62.19
C GLY A 213 -14.20 16.43 63.24
N GLY A 214 -14.28 16.83 64.52
CA GLY A 214 -14.56 15.99 65.69
C GLY A 214 -13.31 15.79 66.55
N GLU A 215 -13.24 16.16 67.84
CA GLU A 215 -14.25 16.36 68.90
C GLU A 215 -14.02 17.65 69.71
#